data_AF-A0ABD1F4B8-F1
#
_entry.id   AF-A0ABD1F4B8-F1
#
_cell.length_a   1.000
_cell.length_b   1.000
_cell.length_c   1.000
_cell.angle_alpha   90.00
_cell.angle_beta   90.00
_cell.angle_gamma   90.00
#
_symmetry.space_group_name_H-M   'P 1'
#
loop_
_entity.id
_entity.type
_entity.pdbx_description
1 polymer ?
#
loop_
_entity_poly.entity_id
_entity_poly.type
_entity_poly.pdbx_seq_one_letter_code
_entity_poly.pdbx_strand_id
1 'polypeptide(L)'
;MRKFLTQKELELALEDIVQELQEDDQIDAVYIPPEVDELTDEEDFIEDVEKNEANKNADIVGTFEIHSNENDLYNDSDEEILHIKRQKSLEKNQSSFHPIWKSGQFLHQNVPKSTEGNNLETLTNLLEGLSPLEIFFKFFDDTILDLIIQFSEKYARDYNRHDFHLSREELLNFFAILILSGYHRLPQTDMYWSTDVDKTVDIVRNCMSRNKFKTIKRNLHLSDNTKLDKNDRFSKLRPFFDTMNEKFLQFDVFSFHLSIDEQMVPYFGRHSCKMYMKGKPIRFGFKLWCICSDDGYLYKFIPYGGATQKKSDLGLGADVVFQLLSVVKSAPEHDIFFDNFFSSYKLFALLRQKGFFATGTIRENRSSGCPLVPSKSLSKQSRGSYDSQFEESNHIALVKWNDNSIVTMISTHYHVQPVTNVKRYDRKQKKQVAIPQPAIVSVYNKHIGGVDLHDNGVANYRISVMGKKWWWPLFVNTVDSTIVNCWKLYNKVNNNKISQLDFKSYIAVRLLQLRTTVARPLAIDAPIELRVVQENNIGHIILKSETRRRCRVCHSQTIYKCQRCNVFLHTTCFSTYH
;
A
#
# COMPACT_ATOMS: atom_id res chain seq x y z
N MET A 1 26.36 -15.57 19.38
CA MET A 1 26.47 -17.04 19.20
C MET A 1 25.38 -17.45 18.20
N ARG A 2 25.71 -18.06 17.05
CA ARG A 2 24.69 -18.45 16.04
C ARG A 2 23.96 -19.71 16.53
N LYS A 3 22.70 -19.58 16.97
CA LYS A 3 21.82 -20.72 17.30
C LYS A 3 20.59 -20.68 16.40
N PHE A 4 20.14 -21.86 16.00
CA PHE A 4 18.83 -22.04 15.36
C PHE A 4 17.78 -22.10 16.48
N LEU A 5 16.74 -21.27 16.41
CA LEU A 5 15.68 -21.22 17.43
C LEU A 5 14.32 -21.24 16.73
N THR A 6 13.45 -22.16 17.14
CA THR A 6 11.99 -22.13 16.92
C THR A 6 11.36 -20.93 17.63
N GLN A 7 10.10 -20.58 17.34
CA GLN A 7 9.41 -19.48 18.05
C GLN A 7 9.38 -19.71 19.57
N LYS A 8 9.15 -20.95 20.01
CA LYS A 8 9.15 -21.31 21.42
C LYS A 8 10.56 -21.21 22.03
N GLU A 9 11.59 -21.57 21.28
CA GLU A 9 12.99 -21.42 21.70
C GLU A 9 13.45 -19.95 21.67
N LEU A 10 12.89 -19.11 20.81
CA LEU A 10 13.10 -17.66 20.81
C LEU A 10 12.43 -17.03 22.02
N GLU A 11 11.19 -17.40 22.34
CA GLU A 11 10.47 -16.95 23.52
C GLU A 11 11.22 -17.37 24.81
N LEU A 12 11.68 -18.62 24.88
CA LEU A 12 12.50 -19.11 26.01
C LEU A 12 13.88 -18.45 26.07
N ALA A 13 14.55 -18.24 24.94
CA ALA A 13 15.83 -17.53 24.91
C ALA A 13 15.69 -16.06 25.31
N LEU A 14 14.57 -15.42 24.94
CA LEU A 14 14.24 -14.07 25.41
C LEU A 14 13.93 -14.08 26.92
N GLU A 15 13.21 -15.07 27.44
CA GLU A 15 12.94 -15.21 28.88
C GLU A 15 14.21 -15.43 29.71
N ASP A 16 15.13 -16.29 29.24
CA ASP A 16 16.43 -16.54 29.90
C ASP A 16 17.31 -15.28 29.90
N ILE A 17 17.31 -14.51 28.80
CA ILE A 17 18.05 -13.24 28.71
C ILE A 17 17.40 -12.18 29.62
N VAL A 18 16.06 -12.12 29.69
CA VAL A 18 15.33 -11.20 30.58
C VAL A 18 15.62 -11.47 32.06
N GLN A 19 15.92 -12.71 32.47
CA GLN A 19 16.31 -13.02 33.86
C GLN A 19 17.69 -12.48 34.26
N GLU A 20 18.58 -12.20 33.30
CA GLU A 20 19.92 -11.65 33.53
C GLU A 20 19.99 -10.11 33.40
N LEU A 21 18.90 -9.45 33.00
CA LEU A 21 18.84 -8.02 32.68
C LEU A 21 18.24 -7.16 33.81
N GLN A 22 18.65 -5.89 33.90
CA GLN A 22 18.05 -4.91 34.83
C GLN A 22 16.76 -4.33 34.24
N GLU A 23 15.87 -3.75 35.08
CA GLU A 23 14.51 -3.29 34.71
C GLU A 23 14.42 -2.32 33.51
N ASP A 24 15.54 -1.79 33.01
CA ASP A 24 15.65 -0.82 31.91
C ASP A 24 16.20 -1.38 30.58
N ASP A 25 16.55 -2.67 30.49
CA ASP A 25 17.18 -3.23 29.27
C ASP A 25 16.16 -3.64 28.19
N GLN A 26 16.26 -3.06 26.98
CA GLN A 26 15.51 -3.51 25.81
C GLN A 26 16.30 -4.56 25.01
N ILE A 27 15.64 -5.66 24.63
CA ILE A 27 16.20 -6.68 23.73
C ILE A 27 15.61 -6.49 22.33
N ASP A 28 16.49 -6.43 21.31
CA ASP A 28 16.12 -6.46 19.90
C ASP A 28 16.55 -7.77 19.24
N ALA A 29 15.59 -8.43 18.59
CA ALA A 29 15.79 -9.67 17.85
C ALA A 29 15.57 -9.41 16.35
N VAL A 30 16.63 -9.58 15.56
CA VAL A 30 16.63 -9.42 14.11
C VAL A 30 16.44 -10.78 13.46
N TYR A 31 15.36 -10.96 12.70
CA TYR A 31 15.17 -12.15 11.88
C TYR A 31 16.00 -12.03 10.60
N ILE A 32 16.94 -12.97 10.43
CA ILE A 32 17.69 -13.18 9.20
C ILE A 32 16.93 -14.23 8.40
N PRO A 33 16.25 -13.84 7.30
CA PRO A 33 15.63 -14.81 6.41
C PRO A 33 16.70 -15.77 5.84
N PRO A 34 16.37 -17.05 5.64
CA PRO A 34 17.28 -18.01 5.01
C PRO A 34 17.64 -17.52 3.60
N GLU A 35 18.81 -17.92 3.10
CA GLU A 35 19.10 -17.81 1.66
C GLU A 35 18.05 -18.65 0.91
N VAL A 36 17.29 -18.03 0.00
CA VAL A 36 16.26 -18.70 -0.77
C VAL A 36 16.54 -18.45 -2.24
N ASP A 37 17.02 -19.48 -2.91
CA ASP A 37 17.41 -19.47 -4.32
C ASP A 37 16.29 -19.84 -5.31
N GLU A 38 15.11 -20.28 -4.84
CA GLU A 38 13.99 -20.62 -5.73
C GLU A 38 12.76 -19.74 -5.49
N LEU A 39 12.73 -18.59 -6.18
CA LEU A 39 11.54 -17.76 -6.32
C LEU A 39 10.65 -18.32 -7.46
N THR A 40 9.78 -19.26 -7.11
CA THR A 40 8.86 -19.90 -8.06
C THR A 40 7.81 -18.92 -8.61
N ASP A 41 7.51 -19.03 -9.91
CA ASP A 41 6.41 -18.35 -10.60
C ASP A 41 5.16 -19.25 -10.72
N GLU A 42 5.18 -20.45 -10.13
CA GLU A 42 4.08 -21.39 -10.22
C GLU A 42 2.93 -21.05 -9.26
N GLU A 43 1.71 -21.13 -9.77
CA GLU A 43 0.48 -21.09 -8.98
C GLU A 43 -0.06 -22.53 -8.88
N ASP A 44 0.31 -23.26 -7.84
CA ASP A 44 -0.25 -24.60 -7.59
C ASP A 44 -1.75 -24.52 -7.28
N PHE A 45 -2.57 -25.29 -8.00
CA PHE A 45 -4.04 -25.26 -7.98
C PHE A 45 -4.73 -25.74 -6.69
N ILE A 46 -3.96 -26.28 -5.74
CA ILE A 46 -4.50 -26.78 -4.47
C ILE A 46 -4.58 -25.60 -3.51
N GLU A 47 -5.78 -25.00 -3.40
CA GLU A 47 -6.13 -24.05 -2.33
C GLU A 47 -6.63 -24.78 -1.05
N ASP A 48 -6.85 -26.09 -1.13
CA ASP A 48 -7.66 -26.86 -0.17
C ASP A 48 -6.90 -27.51 1.01
N VAL A 49 -5.66 -27.11 1.31
CA VAL A 49 -4.90 -27.70 2.44
C VAL A 49 -4.48 -26.71 3.53
N GLU A 50 -4.51 -25.39 3.32
CA GLU A 50 -3.97 -24.44 4.32
C GLU A 50 -5.02 -23.67 5.12
N LYS A 51 -6.17 -24.29 5.41
CA LYS A 51 -7.21 -23.68 6.25
C LYS A 51 -7.56 -24.40 7.55
N ASN A 52 -7.00 -25.59 7.81
CA ASN A 52 -7.17 -26.24 9.10
C ASN A 52 -5.84 -26.28 9.86
N GLU A 53 -5.72 -25.35 10.80
CA GLU A 53 -5.01 -25.49 12.08
C GLU A 53 -3.60 -26.09 12.05
N ALA A 54 -2.57 -25.25 11.82
CA ALA A 54 -1.24 -25.45 12.45
C ALA A 54 -0.24 -24.29 12.21
N ASN A 55 -0.40 -23.45 11.19
CA ASN A 55 0.63 -22.43 10.88
C ASN A 55 0.44 -21.06 11.56
N LYS A 56 -0.18 -21.03 12.75
CA LYS A 56 0.10 -19.94 13.71
C LYS A 56 1.52 -20.04 14.28
N ASN A 57 2.14 -21.22 14.19
CA ASN A 57 3.53 -21.49 14.53
C ASN A 57 4.23 -22.18 13.34
N ALA A 58 4.07 -21.65 12.12
CA ALA A 58 4.87 -22.11 10.99
C ALA A 58 6.31 -21.74 11.28
N ASP A 59 7.10 -22.75 11.64
CA ASP A 59 8.47 -22.64 12.08
C ASP A 59 9.22 -21.57 11.29
N ILE A 60 9.75 -20.60 12.05
CA ILE A 60 10.60 -19.57 11.53
C ILE A 60 11.90 -20.25 11.10
N VAL A 61 11.94 -20.77 9.87
CA VAL A 61 13.20 -21.21 9.28
C VAL A 61 13.94 -19.92 8.93
N GLY A 62 14.90 -19.55 9.77
CA GLY A 62 15.84 -18.46 9.58
C GLY A 62 16.66 -18.23 10.85
N THR A 63 17.76 -17.51 10.72
CA THR A 63 18.66 -17.21 11.84
C THR A 63 18.17 -15.97 12.58
N PHE A 64 18.44 -15.85 13.88
CA PHE A 64 18.14 -14.64 14.64
C PHE A 64 19.44 -14.05 15.20
N GLU A 65 19.57 -12.72 15.16
CA GLU A 65 20.58 -11.98 15.92
C GLU A 65 19.90 -11.27 17.09
N ILE A 66 20.39 -11.48 18.31
CA ILE A 66 19.88 -10.89 19.54
C ILE A 66 20.89 -9.86 20.03
N HIS A 67 20.45 -8.61 20.20
CA HIS A 67 21.27 -7.50 20.68
C HIS A 67 20.83 -7.10 22.11
N SER A 68 21.79 -6.95 23.03
CA SER A 68 21.59 -6.52 24.42
C SER A 68 22.22 -5.14 24.68
N ASN A 69 21.59 -4.37 25.58
CA ASN A 69 21.69 -2.92 25.73
C ASN A 69 22.98 -2.33 26.35
N GLU A 70 24.09 -3.06 26.47
CA GLU A 70 25.37 -2.41 26.84
C GLU A 70 25.87 -1.42 25.77
N ASN A 71 25.25 -1.42 24.59
CA ASN A 71 25.38 -0.38 23.57
C ASN A 71 23.99 0.12 23.17
N ASP A 72 23.45 1.09 23.91
CA ASP A 72 22.32 1.95 23.48
C ASP A 72 22.72 2.85 22.28
N LEU A 73 23.21 2.20 21.22
CA LEU A 73 23.13 2.63 19.85
C LEU A 73 21.94 1.86 19.29
N TYR A 74 20.85 2.55 18.99
CA TYR A 74 19.83 2.03 18.08
C TYR A 74 20.50 1.75 16.74
N ASN A 75 21.10 0.57 16.65
CA ASN A 75 21.68 -0.03 15.48
C ASN A 75 20.55 -0.41 14.56
N ASP A 76 20.30 0.47 13.60
CA ASP A 76 19.94 0.02 12.27
C ASP A 76 20.95 -1.11 11.92
N SER A 77 20.48 -2.36 11.85
CA SER A 77 21.34 -3.55 11.68
C SER A 77 22.21 -3.48 10.42
N ASP A 78 21.94 -2.49 9.55
CA ASP A 78 22.67 -2.23 8.33
C ASP A 78 23.58 -0.97 8.37
N GLU A 79 23.68 -0.24 9.50
CA GLU A 79 24.57 0.93 9.62
C GLU A 79 25.83 0.69 10.48
N GLU A 80 25.84 -0.24 11.43
CA GLU A 80 26.96 -0.31 12.39
C GLU A 80 28.19 -1.10 11.90
N ILE A 81 28.02 -2.14 11.07
CA ILE A 81 29.15 -2.99 10.62
C ILE A 81 30.18 -2.20 9.76
N LEU A 82 29.81 -1.02 9.27
CA LEU A 82 30.66 -0.20 8.41
C LEU A 82 31.26 1.03 9.08
N HIS A 83 30.80 1.40 10.28
CA HIS A 83 31.28 2.62 10.95
C HIS A 83 32.72 2.48 11.47
N ILE A 84 33.17 1.25 11.76
CA ILE A 84 34.52 0.95 12.26
C ILE A 84 35.60 1.07 11.16
N LYS A 85 35.24 1.12 9.87
CA LYS A 85 36.21 1.23 8.75
C LYS A 85 36.26 2.59 8.05
N ARG A 86 35.57 3.62 8.56
CA ARG A 86 35.43 4.91 7.86
C ARG A 86 35.94 6.12 8.63
N GLN A 87 37.01 5.96 9.41
CA GLN A 87 37.91 7.07 9.74
C GLN A 87 39.19 6.96 8.89
N LYS A 88 39.16 7.63 7.74
CA LYS A 88 40.29 8.27 7.02
C LYS A 88 39.88 8.50 5.57
N SER A 89 39.07 9.53 5.34
CA SER A 89 39.11 10.32 4.11
C SER A 89 38.22 11.56 4.29
N LEU A 90 38.78 12.59 4.89
CA LEU A 90 38.42 13.99 4.62
C LEU A 90 39.59 14.46 3.72
N GLU A 91 39.45 15.28 2.70
CA GLU A 91 38.75 16.56 2.62
C GLU A 91 38.56 16.94 1.14
N LYS A 92 37.44 17.57 0.79
CA LYS A 92 37.42 18.86 0.07
C LYS A 92 35.97 19.36 -0.09
N ASN A 93 35.80 20.65 0.26
CA ASN A 93 34.58 21.48 0.32
C ASN A 93 33.76 21.37 1.62
N GLN A 94 34.32 21.90 2.72
CA GLN A 94 33.72 21.88 4.07
C GLN A 94 33.62 23.28 4.69
N SER A 95 32.63 24.06 4.27
CA SER A 95 32.16 25.21 5.07
C SER A 95 30.64 25.19 5.30
N SER A 96 29.85 24.65 4.37
CA SER A 96 28.38 24.62 4.47
C SER A 96 27.80 23.54 5.40
N PHE A 97 28.63 22.59 5.85
CA PHE A 97 28.19 21.45 6.68
C PHE A 97 28.64 21.53 8.14
N HIS A 98 29.17 22.66 8.57
CA HIS A 98 29.63 22.87 9.95
C HIS A 98 28.77 23.98 10.56
N PRO A 99 27.69 23.63 11.29
CA PRO A 99 26.74 24.61 11.80
C PRO A 99 27.36 25.53 12.84
N ILE A 100 27.01 26.82 12.79
CA ILE A 100 27.22 27.76 13.89
C ILE A 100 25.86 27.97 14.57
N TRP A 101 25.67 27.29 15.71
CA TRP A 101 24.43 27.35 16.47
C TRP A 101 24.31 28.65 17.27
N LYS A 102 23.13 29.27 17.21
CA LYS A 102 22.77 30.47 17.95
C LYS A 102 21.48 30.25 18.73
N SER A 103 21.41 30.87 19.90
CA SER A 103 20.20 30.90 20.73
C SER A 103 19.35 32.12 20.41
N GLY A 104 18.03 31.97 20.51
CA GLY A 104 17.08 33.06 20.25
C GLY A 104 15.96 32.63 19.32
N GLN A 105 15.31 33.61 18.70
CA GLN A 105 14.27 33.36 17.70
C GLN A 105 14.82 33.62 16.31
N PHE A 106 14.57 32.69 15.40
CA PHE A 106 14.84 32.85 13.98
C PHE A 106 13.53 32.95 13.21
N LEU A 107 13.40 34.00 12.40
CA LEU A 107 12.29 34.18 11.47
C LEU A 107 12.77 33.73 10.08
N HIS A 108 12.19 32.64 9.58
CA HIS A 108 12.43 32.22 8.20
C HIS A 108 11.82 33.28 7.27
N GLN A 109 12.67 34.03 6.56
CA GLN A 109 12.23 35.09 5.64
C GLN A 109 11.62 34.52 4.35
N ASN A 110 12.00 33.29 3.99
CA ASN A 110 11.48 32.58 2.83
C ASN A 110 10.45 31.56 3.31
N VAL A 111 9.23 31.66 2.78
CA VAL A 111 8.14 30.70 2.95
C VAL A 111 7.86 30.00 1.62
N PRO A 112 7.42 28.73 1.64
CA PRO A 112 7.03 28.04 0.42
C PRO A 112 5.82 28.72 -0.23
N LYS A 113 5.77 28.73 -1.57
CA LYS A 113 4.68 29.36 -2.33
C LYS A 113 3.64 28.32 -2.69
N SER A 114 2.47 28.36 -2.06
CA SER A 114 1.40 27.42 -2.38
C SER A 114 0.79 27.69 -3.76
N THR A 115 0.74 26.65 -4.59
CA THR A 115 0.05 26.59 -5.88
C THR A 115 -1.25 25.76 -5.80
N GLU A 116 -1.72 25.42 -4.59
CA GLU A 116 -2.86 24.52 -4.37
C GLU A 116 -4.14 24.95 -5.08
N GLY A 117 -4.41 26.25 -5.17
CA GLY A 117 -5.58 26.77 -5.88
C GLY A 117 -5.58 26.41 -7.37
N ASN A 118 -4.48 26.72 -8.06
CA ASN A 118 -4.30 26.40 -9.49
C ASN A 118 -4.28 24.89 -9.72
N ASN A 119 -3.67 24.16 -8.79
CA ASN A 119 -3.59 22.70 -8.80
C ASN A 119 -4.98 22.06 -8.68
N LEU A 120 -5.83 22.57 -7.79
CA LEU A 120 -7.21 22.10 -7.65
C LEU A 120 -8.05 22.43 -8.89
N GLU A 121 -7.91 23.62 -9.44
CA GLU A 121 -8.59 24.01 -10.69
C GLU A 121 -8.20 23.08 -11.84
N THR A 122 -6.90 22.78 -11.98
CA THR A 122 -6.39 21.85 -12.99
C THR A 122 -6.99 20.46 -12.84
N LEU A 123 -7.01 19.90 -11.62
CA LEU A 123 -7.64 18.61 -11.36
C LEU A 123 -9.14 18.62 -11.63
N THR A 124 -9.82 19.70 -11.24
CA THR A 124 -11.27 19.87 -11.45
C THR A 124 -11.59 19.86 -12.94
N ASN A 125 -10.87 20.65 -13.74
CA ASN A 125 -11.03 20.68 -15.20
C ASN A 125 -10.80 19.32 -15.88
N LEU A 126 -9.96 18.46 -15.29
CA LEU A 126 -9.61 17.15 -15.86
C LEU A 126 -10.54 16.01 -15.41
N LEU A 127 -11.10 16.10 -14.20
CA LEU A 127 -11.72 14.95 -13.52
C LEU A 127 -13.14 15.22 -12.98
N GLU A 128 -13.58 16.47 -12.90
CA GLU A 128 -14.94 16.79 -12.45
C GLU A 128 -15.97 16.15 -13.39
N GLY A 129 -17.04 15.58 -12.82
CA GLY A 129 -18.10 14.93 -13.58
C GLY A 129 -17.76 13.51 -14.09
N LEU A 130 -16.50 13.08 -14.04
CA LEU A 130 -16.15 11.70 -14.37
C LEU A 130 -16.67 10.73 -13.31
N SER A 131 -17.18 9.58 -13.76
CA SER A 131 -17.58 8.48 -12.88
C SER A 131 -16.36 7.81 -12.23
N PRO A 132 -16.55 7.07 -11.12
CA PRO A 132 -15.47 6.30 -10.49
C PRO A 132 -14.72 5.37 -11.46
N LEU A 133 -15.44 4.78 -12.42
CA LEU A 133 -14.85 3.90 -13.42
C LEU A 133 -14.01 4.67 -14.45
N GLU A 134 -14.45 5.84 -14.90
CA GLU A 134 -13.70 6.67 -15.85
C GLU A 134 -12.41 7.19 -15.21
N ILE A 135 -12.44 7.58 -13.93
CA ILE A 135 -11.23 7.95 -13.19
C ILE A 135 -10.30 6.75 -13.04
N PHE A 136 -10.83 5.56 -12.72
CA PHE A 136 -10.03 4.33 -12.66
C PHE A 136 -9.30 4.06 -13.98
N PHE A 137 -9.97 4.24 -15.12
CA PHE A 137 -9.37 4.07 -16.44
C PHE A 137 -8.37 5.16 -16.84
N LYS A 138 -8.24 6.28 -16.09
CA LYS A 138 -7.08 7.18 -16.22
C LYS A 138 -5.78 6.51 -15.72
N PHE A 139 -5.88 5.60 -14.76
CA PHE A 139 -4.72 4.89 -14.21
C PHE A 139 -4.51 3.52 -14.87
N PHE A 140 -5.57 2.70 -14.94
CA PHE A 140 -5.55 1.39 -15.61
C PHE A 140 -5.99 1.54 -17.08
N ASP A 141 -5.20 2.28 -17.84
CA ASP A 141 -5.43 2.49 -19.26
C ASP A 141 -4.86 1.35 -20.13
N ASP A 142 -4.93 1.54 -21.45
CA ASP A 142 -4.44 0.62 -22.47
C ASP A 142 -2.98 0.23 -22.22
N THR A 143 -2.13 1.19 -21.81
CA THR A 143 -0.71 0.92 -21.56
C THR A 143 -0.52 -0.12 -20.46
N ILE A 144 -1.23 0.01 -19.33
CA ILE A 144 -1.13 -0.95 -18.22
C ILE A 144 -1.74 -2.29 -18.61
N LEU A 145 -2.91 -2.28 -19.25
CA LEU A 145 -3.60 -3.52 -19.62
C LEU A 145 -2.80 -4.32 -20.65
N ASP A 146 -2.27 -3.67 -21.69
CA ASP A 146 -1.47 -4.30 -22.72
C ASP A 146 -0.15 -4.83 -22.17
N LEU A 147 0.48 -4.12 -21.24
CA LEU A 147 1.69 -4.59 -20.53
C LEU A 147 1.41 -5.93 -19.84
N ILE A 148 0.31 -6.02 -19.08
CA ILE A 148 -0.06 -7.23 -18.34
C ILE A 148 -0.42 -8.36 -19.30
N ILE A 149 -1.20 -8.07 -20.35
CA ILE A 149 -1.58 -9.07 -21.36
C ILE A 149 -0.34 -9.62 -22.06
N GLN A 150 0.52 -8.74 -22.57
CA GLN A 150 1.71 -9.12 -23.32
C GLN A 150 2.64 -10.03 -22.51
N PHE A 151 2.93 -9.66 -21.27
CA PHE A 151 3.81 -10.48 -20.42
C PHE A 151 3.16 -11.77 -19.95
N SER A 152 1.84 -11.77 -19.70
CA SER A 152 1.11 -12.99 -19.34
C SER A 152 1.05 -14.00 -20.50
N GLU A 153 0.79 -13.54 -21.72
CA GLU A 153 0.79 -14.39 -22.92
C GLU A 153 2.19 -14.88 -23.29
N LYS A 154 3.21 -14.03 -23.13
CA LYS A 154 4.59 -14.46 -23.30
C LYS A 154 4.95 -15.56 -22.30
N TYR A 155 4.68 -15.36 -21.01
CA TYR A 155 4.95 -16.36 -19.99
C TYR A 155 4.21 -17.68 -20.25
N ALA A 156 2.95 -17.62 -20.69
CA ALA A 156 2.21 -18.82 -21.07
C ALA A 156 2.91 -19.58 -22.21
N ARG A 157 3.37 -18.88 -23.26
CA ARG A 157 4.12 -19.48 -24.37
C ARG A 157 5.45 -20.09 -23.94
N ASP A 158 6.19 -19.40 -23.07
CA ASP A 158 7.49 -19.89 -22.56
C ASP A 158 7.33 -21.20 -21.77
N TYR A 159 6.13 -21.49 -21.25
CA TYR A 159 5.76 -22.71 -20.53
C TYR A 159 4.87 -23.67 -21.36
N ASN A 160 4.95 -23.61 -22.69
CA ASN A 160 4.21 -24.48 -23.63
C ASN A 160 2.67 -24.42 -23.51
N ARG A 161 2.11 -23.33 -22.99
CA ARG A 161 0.66 -23.07 -22.92
C ARG A 161 0.22 -22.14 -24.04
N HIS A 162 0.45 -22.58 -25.28
CA HIS A 162 0.21 -21.79 -26.51
C HIS A 162 -1.27 -21.48 -26.77
N ASP A 163 -2.18 -22.21 -26.12
CA ASP A 163 -3.63 -22.03 -26.17
C ASP A 163 -4.14 -20.91 -25.25
N PHE A 164 -3.27 -20.38 -24.37
CA PHE A 164 -3.64 -19.27 -23.50
C PHE A 164 -3.70 -17.96 -24.28
N HIS A 165 -4.90 -17.40 -24.36
CA HIS A 165 -5.16 -16.05 -24.82
C HIS A 165 -5.88 -15.26 -23.71
N LEU A 166 -5.46 -14.01 -23.52
CA LEU A 166 -6.05 -13.11 -22.53
C LEU A 166 -6.57 -11.87 -23.24
N SER A 167 -7.88 -11.76 -23.37
CA SER A 167 -8.48 -10.53 -23.88
C SER A 167 -8.47 -9.43 -22.81
N ARG A 168 -8.52 -8.17 -23.26
CA ARG A 168 -8.66 -7.02 -22.37
C ARG A 168 -9.85 -7.12 -21.45
N GLU A 169 -10.98 -7.56 -21.97
CA GLU A 169 -12.21 -7.72 -21.19
C GLU A 169 -12.09 -8.82 -20.15
N GLU A 170 -11.44 -9.94 -20.48
CA GLU A 170 -11.15 -11.00 -19.52
C GLU A 170 -10.22 -10.50 -18.40
N LEU A 171 -9.21 -9.68 -18.72
CA LEU A 171 -8.35 -9.06 -17.71
C LEU A 171 -9.12 -8.08 -16.82
N LEU A 172 -10.00 -7.26 -17.39
CA LEU A 172 -10.84 -6.34 -16.62
C LEU A 172 -11.81 -7.08 -15.70
N ASN A 173 -12.44 -8.15 -16.18
CA ASN A 173 -13.29 -9.02 -15.38
C ASN A 173 -12.50 -9.71 -14.26
N PHE A 174 -11.26 -10.13 -14.53
CA PHE A 174 -10.34 -10.65 -13.52
C PHE A 174 -10.07 -9.62 -12.42
N PHE A 175 -9.72 -8.38 -12.78
CA PHE A 175 -9.56 -7.28 -11.83
C PHE A 175 -10.83 -7.01 -11.04
N ALA A 176 -12.00 -7.05 -11.68
CA ALA A 176 -13.29 -6.82 -11.04
C ALA A 176 -13.54 -7.79 -9.87
N ILE A 177 -13.20 -9.07 -10.06
CA ILE A 177 -13.30 -10.12 -9.03
C ILE A 177 -12.30 -9.86 -7.90
N LEU A 178 -11.07 -9.47 -8.22
CA LEU A 178 -10.08 -9.07 -7.20
C LEU A 178 -10.58 -7.89 -6.37
N ILE A 179 -11.03 -6.81 -7.02
CA ILE A 179 -11.54 -5.60 -6.36
C ILE A 179 -12.76 -5.94 -5.49
N LEU A 180 -13.69 -6.77 -5.99
CA LEU A 180 -14.85 -7.25 -5.22
C LEU A 180 -14.44 -7.99 -3.95
N SER A 181 -13.41 -8.82 -4.02
CA SER A 181 -12.94 -9.61 -2.87
C SER A 181 -12.49 -8.75 -1.69
N GLY A 182 -12.10 -7.50 -1.94
CA GLY A 182 -11.64 -6.59 -0.90
C GLY A 182 -12.74 -6.08 0.03
N TYR A 183 -13.98 -6.00 -0.43
CA TYR A 183 -15.13 -5.59 0.39
C TYR A 183 -16.17 -6.69 0.60
N HIS A 184 -16.16 -7.74 -0.22
CA HIS A 184 -17.02 -8.91 -0.09
C HIS A 184 -16.16 -10.16 0.11
N ARG A 185 -15.53 -10.28 1.29
CA ARG A 185 -14.55 -11.33 1.56
C ARG A 185 -15.23 -12.66 1.90
N LEU A 186 -15.02 -13.67 1.06
CA LEU A 186 -15.39 -15.06 1.35
C LEU A 186 -14.23 -15.85 1.99
N PRO A 187 -14.52 -16.93 2.74
CA PRO A 187 -13.48 -17.78 3.31
C PRO A 187 -12.54 -18.34 2.25
N GLN A 188 -13.01 -18.88 1.14
CA GLN A 188 -12.15 -19.42 0.07
C GLN A 188 -12.44 -18.71 -1.25
N THR A 189 -11.42 -18.56 -2.09
CA THR A 189 -11.58 -17.93 -3.42
C THR A 189 -12.60 -18.70 -4.26
N ASP A 190 -12.56 -20.03 -4.23
CA ASP A 190 -13.49 -20.87 -4.98
C ASP A 190 -14.97 -20.66 -4.60
N MET A 191 -15.25 -20.16 -3.40
CA MET A 191 -16.63 -19.90 -2.95
C MET A 191 -17.31 -18.78 -3.74
N TYR A 192 -16.59 -17.86 -4.39
CA TYR A 192 -17.21 -16.88 -5.29
C TYR A 192 -17.96 -17.55 -6.46
N TRP A 193 -17.64 -18.81 -6.76
CA TRP A 193 -18.33 -19.62 -7.76
C TRP A 193 -19.27 -20.69 -7.17
N SER A 194 -19.52 -20.65 -5.86
CA SER A 194 -20.42 -21.60 -5.20
C SER A 194 -21.85 -21.48 -5.73
N THR A 195 -22.51 -22.64 -5.85
CA THR A 195 -23.94 -22.75 -6.15
C THR A 195 -24.79 -22.85 -4.90
N ASP A 196 -24.17 -22.93 -3.71
CA ASP A 196 -24.90 -22.99 -2.45
C ASP A 196 -25.63 -21.65 -2.21
N VAL A 197 -26.90 -21.73 -1.78
CA VAL A 197 -27.80 -20.57 -1.63
C VAL A 197 -27.23 -19.49 -0.71
N ASP A 198 -26.47 -19.89 0.32
CA ASP A 198 -25.88 -19.00 1.32
C ASP A 198 -24.52 -18.39 0.90
N LYS A 199 -23.87 -18.94 -0.13
CA LYS A 199 -22.51 -18.53 -0.56
C LYS A 199 -22.48 -17.98 -1.99
N THR A 200 -23.56 -18.14 -2.74
CA THR A 200 -23.54 -17.82 -4.16
C THR A 200 -23.31 -16.34 -4.41
N VAL A 201 -22.42 -16.05 -5.35
CA VAL A 201 -22.13 -14.68 -5.81
C VAL A 201 -22.41 -14.63 -7.31
N ASP A 202 -23.69 -14.47 -7.66
CA ASP A 202 -24.15 -14.59 -9.04
C ASP A 202 -23.44 -13.64 -10.01
N ILE A 203 -23.13 -12.42 -9.57
CA ILE A 203 -22.42 -11.44 -10.40
C ILE A 203 -21.01 -11.93 -10.80
N VAL A 204 -20.32 -12.69 -9.94
CA VAL A 204 -19.02 -13.29 -10.27
C VAL A 204 -19.19 -14.51 -11.17
N ARG A 205 -20.12 -15.40 -10.83
CA ARG A 205 -20.42 -16.63 -11.61
C ARG A 205 -20.82 -16.34 -13.05
N ASN A 206 -21.60 -15.29 -13.26
CA ASN A 206 -22.09 -14.88 -14.56
C ASN A 206 -21.05 -14.12 -15.38
N CYS A 207 -20.05 -13.52 -14.72
CA CYS A 207 -18.99 -12.74 -15.35
C CYS A 207 -17.87 -13.63 -15.92
N MET A 208 -17.33 -14.55 -15.12
CA MET A 208 -16.21 -15.41 -15.51
C MET A 208 -16.31 -16.78 -14.84
N SER A 209 -15.93 -17.85 -15.52
CA SER A 209 -15.87 -19.18 -14.88
C SER A 209 -14.69 -19.28 -13.90
N ARG A 210 -14.84 -20.10 -12.84
CA ARG A 210 -13.77 -20.41 -11.88
C ARG A 210 -12.48 -20.86 -12.57
N ASN A 211 -12.60 -21.75 -13.56
CA ASN A 211 -11.45 -22.29 -14.27
C ASN A 211 -10.75 -21.21 -15.11
N LYS A 212 -11.50 -20.30 -15.76
CA LYS A 212 -10.90 -19.17 -16.47
C LYS A 212 -10.16 -18.25 -15.50
N PHE A 213 -10.76 -17.91 -14.36
CA PHE A 213 -10.10 -17.09 -13.34
C PHE A 213 -8.78 -17.72 -12.86
N LYS A 214 -8.79 -19.01 -12.51
CA LYS A 214 -7.58 -19.75 -12.12
C LYS A 214 -6.53 -19.78 -13.24
N THR A 215 -6.95 -19.99 -14.49
CA THR A 215 -6.05 -19.99 -15.66
C THR A 215 -5.41 -18.61 -15.90
N ILE A 216 -6.15 -17.52 -15.73
CA ILE A 216 -5.61 -16.16 -15.81
C ILE A 216 -4.61 -15.93 -14.66
N LYS A 217 -5.01 -16.21 -13.41
CA LYS A 217 -4.15 -16.06 -12.23
C LYS A 217 -2.81 -16.81 -12.37
N ARG A 218 -2.86 -18.06 -12.86
CA ARG A 218 -1.67 -18.87 -13.12
C ARG A 218 -0.73 -18.21 -14.12
N ASN A 219 -1.26 -17.72 -15.23
CA ASN A 219 -0.43 -17.16 -16.30
C ASN A 219 -0.08 -15.67 -16.11
N LEU A 220 -0.75 -14.96 -15.20
CA LEU A 220 -0.55 -13.53 -14.96
C LEU A 220 0.93 -13.21 -14.69
N HIS A 221 1.55 -12.38 -15.54
CA HIS A 221 2.94 -11.92 -15.42
C HIS A 221 3.06 -10.44 -15.76
N LEU A 222 4.10 -9.81 -15.22
CA LEU A 222 4.31 -8.37 -15.25
C LEU A 222 5.66 -7.95 -15.88
N SER A 223 6.42 -8.93 -16.36
CA SER A 223 7.74 -8.73 -16.97
C SER A 223 8.14 -9.93 -17.83
N ASP A 224 9.19 -9.72 -18.63
CA ASP A 224 9.83 -10.78 -19.41
C ASP A 224 10.90 -11.48 -18.55
N ASN A 225 10.64 -12.72 -18.15
CA ASN A 225 11.56 -13.53 -17.34
C ASN A 225 12.94 -13.75 -17.99
N THR A 226 13.06 -13.59 -19.32
CA THR A 226 14.34 -13.73 -20.03
C THR A 226 15.23 -12.49 -19.95
N LYS A 227 14.69 -11.36 -19.49
CA LYS A 227 15.37 -10.04 -19.47
C LYS A 227 15.47 -9.42 -18.08
N LEU A 228 15.29 -10.21 -17.03
CA LEU A 228 15.34 -9.72 -15.65
C LEU A 228 16.74 -9.26 -15.26
N ASP A 229 16.84 -8.08 -14.64
CA ASP A 229 18.08 -7.65 -14.00
C ASP A 229 18.31 -8.46 -12.71
N LYS A 230 19.41 -9.22 -12.70
CA LYS A 230 19.81 -10.06 -11.56
C LYS A 230 20.20 -9.24 -10.32
N ASN A 231 20.56 -7.97 -10.49
CA ASN A 231 20.89 -7.09 -9.37
C ASN A 231 19.65 -6.47 -8.73
N ASP A 232 18.52 -6.54 -9.41
CA ASP A 232 17.26 -6.00 -8.90
C ASP A 232 16.32 -7.13 -8.44
N ARG A 233 16.19 -7.21 -7.12
CA ARG A 233 15.33 -8.19 -6.44
C ARG A 233 13.84 -8.02 -6.74
N PHE A 234 13.44 -6.87 -7.31
CA PHE A 234 12.06 -6.61 -7.74
C PHE A 234 11.90 -6.55 -9.26
N SER A 235 12.87 -7.07 -10.02
CA SER A 235 12.88 -7.04 -11.49
C SER A 235 11.59 -7.58 -12.13
N LYS A 236 10.95 -8.57 -11.49
CA LYS A 236 9.67 -9.13 -11.97
C LYS A 236 8.51 -8.14 -11.97
N LEU A 237 8.59 -7.11 -11.13
CA LEU A 237 7.57 -6.07 -10.96
C LEU A 237 7.96 -4.75 -11.64
N ARG A 238 9.21 -4.56 -12.05
CA ARG A 238 9.70 -3.24 -12.50
C ARG A 238 8.91 -2.62 -13.62
N PRO A 239 8.61 -3.31 -14.74
CA PRO A 239 7.84 -2.69 -15.82
C PRO A 239 6.50 -2.15 -15.29
N PHE A 240 5.80 -2.95 -14.47
CA PHE A 240 4.53 -2.55 -13.88
C PHE A 240 4.69 -1.41 -12.86
N PHE A 241 5.66 -1.48 -11.95
CA PHE A 241 5.90 -0.46 -10.93
C PHE A 241 6.30 0.89 -11.51
N ASP A 242 7.17 0.89 -12.52
CA ASP A 242 7.64 2.11 -13.16
C ASP A 242 6.48 2.78 -13.89
N THR A 243 5.70 2.03 -14.68
CA THR A 243 4.50 2.58 -15.33
C THR A 243 3.45 3.05 -14.32
N MET A 244 3.22 2.32 -13.22
CA MET A 244 2.25 2.75 -12.20
C MET A 244 2.70 4.02 -11.47
N ASN A 245 4.00 4.16 -11.18
CA ASN A 245 4.55 5.40 -10.62
C ASN A 245 4.37 6.57 -11.60
N GLU A 246 4.54 6.36 -12.91
CA GLU A 246 4.22 7.38 -13.93
C GLU A 246 2.74 7.75 -13.92
N LYS A 247 1.83 6.75 -13.83
CA LYS A 247 0.38 7.00 -13.73
C LYS A 247 -0.01 7.77 -12.48
N PHE A 248 0.67 7.56 -11.35
CA PHE A 248 0.42 8.32 -10.12
C PHE A 248 0.84 9.79 -10.22
N LEU A 249 1.70 10.12 -11.19
CA LEU A 249 2.21 11.45 -11.46
C LEU A 249 1.56 12.14 -12.67
N GLN A 250 0.66 11.44 -13.39
CA GLN A 250 0.19 11.86 -14.73
C GLN A 250 -0.52 13.23 -14.77
N PHE A 251 -1.09 13.67 -13.65
CA PHE A 251 -1.79 14.95 -13.57
C PHE A 251 -0.84 16.12 -13.26
N ASP A 252 0.42 15.84 -12.94
CA ASP A 252 1.46 16.82 -12.63
C ASP A 252 1.09 17.82 -11.52
N VAL A 253 0.23 17.38 -10.59
CA VAL A 253 -0.27 18.19 -9.48
C VAL A 253 0.18 17.59 -8.15
N PHE A 254 0.94 18.36 -7.37
CA PHE A 254 1.39 17.99 -6.03
C PHE A 254 0.67 18.82 -4.95
N SER A 255 0.46 18.22 -3.78
CA SER A 255 -0.01 18.94 -2.58
C SER A 255 1.10 19.84 -2.06
N PHE A 256 0.73 20.93 -1.39
CA PHE A 256 1.71 21.79 -0.72
C PHE A 256 2.43 21.04 0.40
N HIS A 257 1.71 20.20 1.15
CA HIS A 257 2.30 19.39 2.21
C HIS A 257 2.51 17.95 1.70
N LEU A 258 3.75 17.48 1.79
CA LEU A 258 4.15 16.14 1.38
C LEU A 258 4.71 15.37 2.59
N SER A 259 4.33 14.11 2.75
CA SER A 259 4.86 13.22 3.78
C SER A 259 5.67 12.09 3.15
N ILE A 260 6.86 11.80 3.69
CA ILE A 260 7.67 10.63 3.34
C ILE A 260 7.74 9.70 4.55
N ASP A 261 7.36 8.44 4.32
CA ASP A 261 7.40 7.38 5.32
C ASP A 261 7.37 6.01 4.62
N GLU A 262 7.25 4.93 5.39
CA GLU A 262 7.08 3.58 4.90
C GLU A 262 5.65 3.05 4.90
N GLN A 263 5.38 2.12 3.98
CA GLN A 263 4.23 1.23 4.00
C GLN A 263 4.70 -0.22 4.17
N MET A 264 3.95 -1.01 4.95
CA MET A 264 4.15 -2.46 5.05
C MET A 264 3.10 -3.23 4.26
N VAL A 265 3.56 -4.09 3.34
CA VAL A 265 2.70 -5.00 2.58
C VAL A 265 2.82 -6.41 3.17
N PRO A 266 1.75 -7.01 3.71
CA PRO A 266 1.83 -8.26 4.44
C PRO A 266 2.27 -9.42 3.53
N TYR A 267 3.29 -10.15 3.97
CA TYR A 267 3.80 -11.33 3.27
C TYR A 267 4.43 -12.31 4.24
N PHE A 268 3.98 -13.56 4.17
CA PHE A 268 4.39 -14.64 5.09
C PHE A 268 5.28 -15.68 4.41
N GLY A 269 5.42 -15.63 3.08
CA GLY A 269 6.25 -16.56 2.33
C GLY A 269 7.75 -16.34 2.50
N ARG A 270 8.54 -17.07 1.71
CA ARG A 270 10.00 -16.97 1.68
C ARG A 270 10.43 -15.96 0.61
N HIS A 271 11.16 -14.93 1.01
CA HIS A 271 11.77 -13.94 0.11
C HIS A 271 12.85 -13.17 0.86
N SER A 272 13.97 -12.86 0.21
CA SER A 272 15.14 -12.20 0.84
C SER A 272 14.87 -10.75 1.27
N CYS A 273 13.95 -10.05 0.60
CA CYS A 273 13.50 -8.70 0.98
C CYS A 273 12.33 -8.68 2.00
N LYS A 274 11.94 -9.82 2.58
CA LYS A 274 10.91 -9.84 3.63
C LYS A 274 11.48 -9.23 4.91
N MET A 275 10.80 -8.24 5.47
CA MET A 275 11.17 -7.54 6.69
C MET A 275 10.31 -7.98 7.88
N TYR A 276 10.92 -7.98 9.05
CA TYR A 276 10.22 -7.98 10.33
C TYR A 276 10.24 -6.58 10.95
N MET A 277 9.08 -6.02 11.28
CA MET A 277 8.96 -4.71 11.93
C MET A 277 8.21 -4.85 13.25
N LYS A 278 8.97 -4.81 14.35
CA LYS A 278 8.44 -4.83 15.73
C LYS A 278 7.57 -3.59 15.95
N GLY A 279 6.39 -3.78 16.56
CA GLY A 279 5.48 -2.68 16.90
C GLY A 279 4.54 -2.19 15.79
N LYS A 280 4.74 -2.58 14.52
CA LYS A 280 3.78 -2.27 13.44
C LYS A 280 2.63 -3.29 13.42
N PRO A 281 1.41 -2.91 12.99
CA PRO A 281 0.29 -3.84 12.86
C PRO A 281 0.61 -5.02 11.93
N ILE A 282 1.28 -4.74 10.81
CA ILE A 282 1.84 -5.73 9.90
C ILE A 282 3.30 -5.93 10.27
N ARG A 283 3.59 -7.01 10.98
CA ARG A 283 4.94 -7.31 11.47
C ARG A 283 5.83 -7.98 10.44
N PHE A 284 5.26 -8.72 9.48
CA PHE A 284 6.01 -9.44 8.44
C PHE A 284 5.53 -9.02 7.06
N GLY A 285 6.46 -8.59 6.21
CA GLY A 285 6.06 -8.13 4.89
C GLY A 285 7.16 -7.47 4.07
N PHE A 286 6.77 -6.96 2.91
CA PHE A 286 7.61 -6.06 2.13
C PHE A 286 7.48 -4.63 2.65
N LYS A 287 8.61 -3.94 2.75
CA LYS A 287 8.66 -2.51 3.06
C LYS A 287 8.69 -1.71 1.76
N LEU A 288 7.79 -0.73 1.62
CA LEU A 288 7.79 0.25 0.54
C LEU A 288 8.08 1.63 1.12
N TRP A 289 8.99 2.39 0.53
CA TRP A 289 9.16 3.81 0.80
C TRP A 289 8.16 4.60 -0.03
N CYS A 290 7.42 5.50 0.58
CA CYS A 290 6.32 6.20 -0.05
C CYS A 290 6.47 7.73 0.11
N ILE A 291 6.06 8.47 -0.91
CA ILE A 291 5.76 9.90 -0.81
C ILE A 291 4.28 10.12 -1.10
N CYS A 292 3.59 10.72 -0.13
CA CYS A 292 2.17 11.01 -0.20
C CYS A 292 1.90 12.49 0.05
N SER A 293 0.73 12.97 -0.38
CA SER A 293 0.16 14.20 0.19
C SER A 293 -0.26 13.97 1.64
N ASP A 294 -0.43 15.06 2.40
CA ASP A 294 -0.99 15.02 3.75
C ASP A 294 -2.43 14.46 3.81
N ASP A 295 -3.19 14.54 2.71
CA ASP A 295 -4.50 13.88 2.57
C ASP A 295 -4.42 12.41 2.13
N GLY A 296 -3.23 11.86 1.88
CA GLY A 296 -2.95 10.44 1.63
C GLY A 296 -3.00 9.96 0.18
N TYR A 297 -2.94 10.86 -0.80
CA TYR A 297 -2.70 10.50 -2.20
C TYR A 297 -1.24 10.07 -2.39
N LEU A 298 -1.01 8.89 -2.95
CA LEU A 298 0.33 8.34 -3.18
C LEU A 298 0.89 8.83 -4.52
N TYR A 299 2.02 9.53 -4.49
CA TYR A 299 2.70 10.02 -5.68
C TYR A 299 3.71 9.02 -6.25
N LYS A 300 4.49 8.39 -5.37
CA LYS A 300 5.51 7.43 -5.76
C LYS A 300 5.80 6.48 -4.61
N PHE A 301 6.10 5.23 -4.96
CA PHE A 301 6.62 4.25 -4.02
C PHE A 301 7.86 3.54 -4.57
N ILE A 302 8.72 3.08 -3.66
CA ILE A 302 9.97 2.38 -3.99
C ILE A 302 10.10 1.18 -3.05
N PRO A 303 10.18 -0.06 -3.57
CA PRO A 303 10.37 -1.22 -2.71
C PRO A 303 11.77 -1.22 -2.10
N TYR A 304 11.86 -1.51 -0.80
CA TYR A 304 13.13 -1.63 -0.11
C TYR A 304 13.86 -2.93 -0.50
N GLY A 305 15.07 -2.79 -1.03
CA GLY A 305 15.90 -3.88 -1.57
C GLY A 305 16.65 -4.73 -0.56
N GLY A 306 16.48 -4.48 0.74
CA GLY A 306 17.28 -5.09 1.81
C GLY A 306 18.66 -4.46 1.99
N ALA A 307 19.45 -5.03 2.89
CA ALA A 307 20.74 -4.52 3.36
C ALA A 307 21.81 -4.31 2.26
N THR A 308 21.71 -5.02 1.14
CA THR A 308 22.70 -4.96 0.04
C THR A 308 22.52 -3.75 -0.87
N GLN A 309 21.57 -2.86 -0.60
CA GLN A 309 21.36 -1.65 -1.37
C GLN A 309 22.59 -0.72 -1.24
N LYS A 310 23.15 -0.27 -2.38
CA LYS A 310 24.27 0.67 -2.38
C LYS A 310 23.81 2.00 -1.75
N LYS A 311 24.51 2.42 -0.70
CA LYS A 311 24.25 3.67 0.03
C LYS A 311 25.31 4.71 -0.35
N SER A 312 24.90 5.96 -0.49
CA SER A 312 25.82 7.09 -0.59
C SER A 312 26.43 7.43 0.76
N ASP A 313 27.31 8.43 0.79
CA ASP A 313 27.91 8.94 2.03
C ASP A 313 26.91 9.66 2.93
N LEU A 314 25.69 9.92 2.46
CA LEU A 314 24.60 10.53 3.25
C LEU A 314 23.77 9.50 4.03
N GLY A 315 23.94 8.21 3.73
CA GLY A 315 23.17 7.12 4.33
C GLY A 315 21.85 6.85 3.61
N LEU A 316 21.24 5.71 3.94
CA LEU A 316 20.06 5.18 3.24
C LEU A 316 18.86 6.14 3.32
N GLY A 317 18.59 6.72 4.49
CA GLY A 317 17.46 7.62 4.68
C GLY A 317 17.52 8.84 3.76
N ALA A 318 18.69 9.47 3.63
CA ALA A 318 18.88 10.60 2.74
C ALA A 318 18.74 10.23 1.26
N ASP A 319 19.29 9.07 0.85
CA ASP A 319 19.18 8.58 -0.53
C ASP A 319 17.73 8.33 -0.92
N VAL A 320 16.95 7.69 -0.04
CA VAL A 320 15.53 7.44 -0.24
C VAL A 320 14.76 8.75 -0.37
N VAL A 321 15.01 9.73 0.52
CA VAL A 321 14.35 11.05 0.44
C VAL A 321 14.64 11.72 -0.90
N PHE A 322 15.89 11.77 -1.36
CA PHE A 322 16.21 12.36 -2.66
C PHE A 322 15.62 11.57 -3.84
N GLN A 323 15.57 10.24 -3.76
CA GLN A 323 14.98 9.41 -4.80
C GLN A 323 13.45 9.57 -4.90
N LEU A 324 12.77 9.77 -3.77
CA LEU A 324 11.33 10.09 -3.75
C LEU A 324 11.07 11.52 -4.20
N LEU A 325 11.87 12.50 -3.77
CA LEU A 325 11.73 13.89 -4.19
C LEU A 325 12.16 14.16 -5.63
N SER A 326 12.80 13.20 -6.30
CA SER A 326 13.24 13.37 -7.70
C SER A 326 12.08 13.62 -8.68
N VAL A 327 10.84 13.32 -8.28
CA VAL A 327 9.64 13.54 -9.11
C VAL A 327 8.97 14.88 -8.83
N VAL A 328 9.39 15.58 -7.77
CA VAL A 328 8.85 16.89 -7.40
C VAL A 328 9.56 17.97 -8.22
N LYS A 329 8.83 18.61 -9.15
CA LYS A 329 9.41 19.53 -10.12
C LYS A 329 9.75 20.92 -9.55
N SER A 330 8.95 21.42 -8.61
CA SER A 330 9.10 22.78 -8.05
C SER A 330 9.33 22.73 -6.53
N ALA A 331 10.58 22.55 -6.12
CA ALA A 331 10.96 22.46 -4.70
C ALA A 331 10.42 23.61 -3.81
N PRO A 332 10.40 24.88 -4.26
CA PRO A 332 9.93 26.00 -3.42
C PRO A 332 8.41 26.03 -3.17
N GLU A 333 7.64 25.15 -3.82
CA GLU A 333 6.17 25.08 -3.68
C GLU A 333 5.71 24.05 -2.66
N HIS A 334 6.64 23.32 -2.04
CA HIS A 334 6.32 22.20 -1.17
C HIS A 334 7.02 22.27 0.18
N ASP A 335 6.32 21.76 1.18
CA ASP A 335 6.80 21.57 2.55
C ASP A 335 6.73 20.08 2.91
N ILE A 336 7.88 19.53 3.28
CA ILE A 336 8.06 18.07 3.34
C ILE A 336 8.20 17.63 4.79
N PHE A 337 7.49 16.58 5.16
CA PHE A 337 7.48 16.02 6.49
C PHE A 337 7.99 14.58 6.46
N PHE A 338 8.92 14.24 7.34
CA PHE A 338 9.39 12.86 7.50
C PHE A 338 9.88 12.57 8.92
N ASP A 339 9.98 11.29 9.25
CA ASP A 339 10.31 10.82 10.59
C ASP A 339 11.82 10.92 10.92
N ASN A 340 12.22 10.35 12.07
CA ASN A 340 13.60 10.35 12.53
C ASN A 340 14.51 9.36 11.79
N PHE A 341 13.97 8.34 11.11
CA PHE A 341 14.77 7.41 10.31
C PHE A 341 15.48 8.17 9.19
N PHE A 342 14.79 9.11 8.53
CA PHE A 342 15.36 9.90 7.44
C PHE A 342 16.16 11.12 7.93
N SER A 343 15.84 11.69 9.08
CA SER A 343 16.33 13.02 9.48
C SER A 343 17.80 13.06 9.90
N SER A 344 18.55 14.00 9.31
CA SER A 344 19.90 14.41 9.75
C SER A 344 20.17 15.88 9.40
N TYR A 345 21.03 16.56 10.15
CA TYR A 345 21.40 17.95 9.82
C TYR A 345 21.88 18.10 8.36
N LYS A 346 22.75 17.19 7.90
CA LYS A 346 23.31 17.23 6.54
C LYS A 346 22.23 17.13 5.46
N LEU A 347 21.23 16.27 5.67
CA LEU A 347 20.09 16.15 4.76
C LEU A 347 19.31 17.46 4.68
N PHE A 348 18.98 18.07 5.82
CA PHE A 348 18.22 19.34 5.85
C PHE A 348 18.98 20.50 5.20
N ALA A 349 20.30 20.57 5.39
CA ALA A 349 21.14 21.57 4.72
C ALA A 349 21.12 21.39 3.20
N LEU A 350 21.22 20.15 2.71
CA LEU A 350 21.14 19.84 1.27
C LEU A 350 19.74 20.10 0.69
N LEU A 351 18.68 19.75 1.41
CA LEU A 351 17.30 20.04 1.02
C LEU A 351 17.10 21.55 0.86
N ARG A 352 17.59 22.34 1.82
CA ARG A 352 17.54 23.80 1.73
C ARG A 352 18.28 24.33 0.51
N GLN A 353 19.49 23.83 0.23
CA GLN A 353 20.27 24.23 -0.94
C GLN A 353 19.56 23.88 -2.26
N LYS A 354 18.74 22.81 -2.27
CA LYS A 354 17.89 22.43 -3.41
C LYS A 354 16.54 23.17 -3.44
N GLY A 355 16.29 24.09 -2.50
CA GLY A 355 15.06 24.89 -2.44
C GLY A 355 13.88 24.22 -1.75
N PHE A 356 14.08 23.03 -1.15
CA PHE A 356 13.03 22.33 -0.41
C PHE A 356 12.90 22.86 1.01
N PHE A 357 11.65 22.90 1.48
CA PHE A 357 11.31 23.09 2.89
C PHE A 357 11.02 21.73 3.50
N ALA A 358 11.58 21.48 4.69
CA ALA A 358 11.46 20.19 5.35
C ALA A 358 11.32 20.35 6.85
N THR A 359 10.61 19.41 7.47
CA THR A 359 10.40 19.32 8.91
C THR A 359 10.35 17.86 9.34
N GLY A 360 11.07 17.52 10.40
CA GLY A 360 11.09 16.16 10.91
C GLY A 360 11.49 16.06 12.37
N THR A 361 11.28 14.89 12.96
CA THR A 361 11.90 14.53 14.24
C THR A 361 13.34 14.14 14.00
N ILE A 362 14.28 14.48 14.90
CA ILE A 362 15.71 14.16 14.75
C ILE A 362 16.26 13.49 16.00
N ARG A 363 17.16 12.52 15.81
CA ARG A 363 17.93 11.90 16.89
C ARG A 363 19.09 12.81 17.31
N GLU A 364 19.41 12.84 18.61
CA GLU A 364 20.43 13.74 19.14
C GLU A 364 21.81 13.56 18.46
N ASN A 365 22.21 12.33 18.17
CA ASN A 365 23.47 12.00 17.49
C ASN A 365 23.53 12.48 16.03
N ARG A 366 22.40 12.83 15.40
CA ARG A 366 22.30 13.32 14.02
C ARG A 366 22.16 14.86 13.92
N SER A 367 22.21 15.56 15.06
CA SER A 367 22.02 17.02 15.18
C SER A 367 23.25 17.87 14.85
N SER A 368 24.39 17.26 14.50
CA SER A 368 25.66 17.95 14.25
C SER A 368 26.12 18.85 15.43
N GLY A 369 26.10 18.30 16.65
CA GLY A 369 26.65 18.98 17.83
C GLY A 369 25.85 20.18 18.31
N CYS A 370 24.54 20.20 18.05
CA CYS A 370 23.65 21.28 18.48
C CYS A 370 23.58 21.38 20.02
N PRO A 371 23.89 22.53 20.64
CA PRO A 371 23.94 22.69 22.08
C PRO A 371 22.55 22.89 22.70
N LEU A 372 21.67 21.91 22.53
CA LEU A 372 20.36 21.86 23.19
C LEU A 372 20.50 21.37 24.63
N VAL A 373 19.60 21.82 25.51
CA VAL A 373 19.50 21.33 26.89
C VAL A 373 19.43 19.79 26.90
N PRO A 374 20.22 19.12 27.76
CA PRO A 374 20.20 17.66 27.87
C PRO A 374 18.82 17.13 28.24
N SER A 375 18.44 15.99 27.66
CA SER A 375 17.10 15.41 27.86
C SER A 375 16.78 15.09 29.34
N LYS A 376 17.78 14.68 30.13
CA LYS A 376 17.62 14.48 31.59
C LYS A 376 17.32 15.78 32.36
N SER A 377 17.77 16.92 31.87
CA SER A 377 17.52 18.23 32.49
C SER A 377 16.17 18.78 32.09
N LEU A 378 15.81 18.65 30.81
CA LEU A 378 14.53 19.13 30.29
C LEU A 378 13.34 18.32 30.83
N SER A 379 13.48 17.01 31.01
CA SER A 379 12.42 16.12 31.55
C SER A 379 12.03 16.44 33.00
N LYS A 380 12.93 17.08 33.76
CA LYS A 380 12.65 17.57 35.12
C LYS A 380 11.85 18.86 35.14
N GLN A 381 11.76 19.57 34.02
CA GLN A 381 10.95 20.78 33.90
C GLN A 381 9.47 20.43 33.69
N SER A 382 8.61 21.44 33.79
CA SER A 382 7.17 21.27 33.56
C SER A 382 6.90 20.80 32.13
N ARG A 383 5.98 19.85 31.96
CA ARG A 383 5.47 19.41 30.66
C ARG A 383 5.04 20.62 29.82
N GLY A 384 5.47 20.66 28.57
CA GLY A 384 5.34 21.81 27.66
C GLY A 384 6.58 22.69 27.59
N SER A 385 7.58 22.49 28.46
CA SER A 385 8.87 23.17 28.35
C SER A 385 9.59 22.82 27.05
N TYR A 386 10.34 23.77 26.52
CA TYR A 386 11.12 23.58 25.30
C TYR A 386 12.44 24.35 25.35
N ASP A 387 13.37 23.92 24.52
CA ASP A 387 14.62 24.62 24.21
C ASP A 387 14.81 24.67 22.69
N SER A 388 15.51 25.67 22.18
CA SER A 388 15.68 25.85 20.74
C SER A 388 17.00 26.50 20.37
N GLN A 389 17.58 26.04 19.28
CA GLN A 389 18.75 26.62 18.64
C GLN A 389 18.48 26.78 17.14
N PHE A 390 19.15 27.74 16.51
CA PHE A 390 19.08 27.92 15.06
C PHE A 390 20.46 28.11 14.44
N GLU A 391 20.54 27.87 13.14
CA GLU A 391 21.73 28.01 12.31
C GLU A 391 21.36 28.89 11.10
N GLU A 392 22.10 29.99 10.91
CA GLU A 392 21.73 31.03 9.93
C GLU A 392 22.05 30.66 8.49
N SER A 393 23.16 29.95 8.23
CA SER A 393 23.68 29.75 6.87
C SER A 393 22.78 28.86 6.02
N ASN A 394 22.22 27.81 6.62
CA ASN A 394 21.24 26.91 5.99
C ASN A 394 19.83 27.13 6.52
N HIS A 395 19.60 28.15 7.36
CA HIS A 395 18.29 28.47 7.93
C HIS A 395 17.63 27.27 8.60
N ILE A 396 18.37 26.57 9.48
CA ILE A 396 17.89 25.37 10.16
C ILE A 396 17.57 25.70 11.61
N ALA A 397 16.40 25.28 12.06
CA ALA A 397 15.97 25.33 13.45
C ALA A 397 16.00 23.93 14.06
N LEU A 398 16.46 23.81 15.30
CA LEU A 398 16.15 22.66 16.15
C LEU A 398 15.38 23.10 17.38
N VAL A 399 14.34 22.34 17.71
CA VAL A 399 13.50 22.59 18.89
C VAL A 399 13.32 21.29 19.65
N LYS A 400 13.73 21.28 20.91
CA LYS A 400 13.50 20.17 21.83
C LYS A 400 12.31 20.49 22.71
N TRP A 401 11.33 19.59 22.79
CA TRP A 401 10.07 19.79 23.51
C TRP A 401 9.80 18.64 24.47
N ASN A 402 9.32 18.96 25.66
CA ASN A 402 9.01 18.02 26.74
C ASN A 402 7.50 17.73 26.80
N ASP A 403 7.08 16.52 26.42
CA ASP A 403 5.68 16.07 26.54
C ASP A 403 5.57 14.85 27.47
N ASN A 404 5.02 13.73 27.00
CA ASN A 404 5.13 12.45 27.70
C ASN A 404 6.56 11.91 27.63
N SER A 405 7.22 12.15 26.50
CA SER A 405 8.62 11.91 26.23
C SER A 405 9.21 13.16 25.58
N ILE A 406 10.53 13.26 25.59
CA ILE A 406 11.23 14.37 24.93
C ILE A 406 11.33 14.07 23.45
N VAL A 407 10.98 15.07 22.64
CA VAL A 407 11.11 15.02 21.19
C VAL A 407 11.99 16.17 20.74
N THR A 408 12.94 15.89 19.84
CA THR A 408 13.72 16.92 19.16
C THR A 408 13.26 17.01 17.71
N MET A 409 12.91 18.22 17.29
CA MET A 409 12.48 18.56 15.94
C MET A 409 13.59 19.29 15.21
N ILE A 410 13.66 19.11 13.89
CA ILE A 410 14.50 19.89 12.97
C ILE A 410 13.62 20.44 11.85
N SER A 411 13.86 21.67 11.41
CA SER A 411 13.12 22.26 10.28
C SER A 411 13.93 23.32 9.54
N THR A 412 13.65 23.50 8.26
CA THR A 412 14.11 24.64 7.44
C THR A 412 13.04 25.71 7.24
N HIS A 413 11.87 25.56 7.86
CA HIS A 413 10.70 26.42 7.68
C HIS A 413 10.06 26.89 9.00
N TYR A 414 9.97 26.01 10.00
CA TYR A 414 9.30 26.30 11.26
C TYR A 414 10.26 26.40 12.45
N HIS A 415 9.85 27.21 13.44
CA HIS A 415 10.52 27.33 14.73
C HIS A 415 9.48 27.19 15.86
N VAL A 416 9.75 27.81 17.00
CA VAL A 416 8.90 27.78 18.21
C VAL A 416 7.58 28.52 18.05
N GLN A 417 7.56 29.68 17.41
CA GLN A 417 6.38 30.57 17.38
C GLN A 417 5.48 30.32 16.16
N PRO A 418 4.15 30.50 16.28
CA PRO A 418 3.42 30.79 17.51
C PRO A 418 3.29 29.55 18.42
N VAL A 419 3.47 29.72 19.73
CA VAL A 419 3.18 28.66 20.70
C VAL A 419 1.67 28.53 20.89
N THR A 420 1.14 27.33 20.71
CA THR A 420 -0.29 27.03 20.88
C THR A 420 -0.50 26.06 22.02
N ASN A 421 -1.73 25.92 22.52
CA ASN A 421 -2.05 24.97 23.58
C ASN A 421 -2.70 23.71 22.99
N VAL A 422 -2.12 22.54 23.27
CA VAL A 422 -2.69 21.25 22.90
C VAL A 422 -3.32 20.56 24.12
N LYS A 423 -4.51 20.00 23.94
CA LYS A 423 -5.17 19.20 24.99
C LYS A 423 -4.48 17.83 25.06
N ARG A 424 -3.95 17.51 26.23
CA ARG A 424 -3.32 16.22 26.52
C ARG A 424 -3.90 15.63 27.80
N TYR A 425 -4.07 14.31 27.81
CA TYR A 425 -4.45 13.61 29.02
C TYR A 425 -3.23 13.53 29.97
N ASP A 426 -3.42 13.96 31.21
CA ASP A 426 -2.45 13.78 32.28
C ASP A 426 -2.83 12.54 33.09
N ARG A 427 -1.97 11.51 33.06
CA ARG A 427 -2.20 10.26 33.79
C ARG A 427 -2.20 10.43 35.31
N LYS A 428 -1.41 11.37 35.84
CA LYS A 428 -1.32 11.66 37.29
C LYS A 428 -2.57 12.37 37.77
N GLN A 429 -3.05 13.34 36.99
CA GLN A 429 -4.22 14.14 37.35
C GLN A 429 -5.55 13.56 36.84
N LYS A 430 -5.50 12.50 36.02
CA LYS A 430 -6.65 11.85 35.36
C LYS A 430 -7.61 12.83 34.66
N LYS A 431 -7.05 13.89 34.06
CA LYS A 431 -7.82 14.93 33.36
C LYS A 431 -7.08 15.44 32.12
N GLN A 432 -7.82 16.11 31.25
CA GLN A 432 -7.23 16.84 30.13
C GLN A 432 -6.60 18.14 30.64
N VAL A 433 -5.35 18.38 30.25
CA VAL A 433 -4.59 19.59 30.56
C VAL A 433 -4.16 20.27 29.26
N ALA A 434 -4.06 21.60 29.29
CA ALA A 434 -3.53 22.38 28.18
C ALA A 434 -2.00 22.45 28.31
N ILE A 435 -1.29 21.95 27.30
CA ILE A 435 0.17 21.94 27.27
C ILE A 435 0.64 22.92 26.19
N PRO A 436 1.56 23.85 26.50
CA PRO A 436 2.21 24.68 25.50
C PRO A 436 2.96 23.82 24.48
N GLN A 437 2.67 24.04 23.20
CA GLN A 437 3.20 23.31 22.06
C GLN A 437 3.83 24.28 21.06
N PRO A 438 5.14 24.13 20.77
CA PRO A 438 5.81 24.89 19.71
C PRO A 438 5.16 24.67 18.33
N ALA A 439 5.16 25.70 17.48
CA ALA A 439 4.57 25.65 16.14
C ALA A 439 5.11 24.49 15.30
N ILE A 440 6.43 24.29 15.28
CA ILE A 440 7.10 23.16 14.60
C ILE A 440 6.50 21.79 14.95
N VAL A 441 6.14 21.57 16.22
CA VAL A 441 5.53 20.30 16.66
C VAL A 441 4.07 20.22 16.22
N SER A 442 3.33 21.32 16.31
CA SER A 442 1.93 21.37 15.89
C SER A 442 1.79 21.09 14.40
N VAL A 443 2.62 21.71 13.56
CA VAL A 443 2.57 21.54 12.11
C VAL A 443 3.04 20.14 11.72
N TYR A 444 4.14 19.65 12.30
CA TYR A 444 4.63 18.29 12.04
C TYR A 444 3.53 17.23 12.28
N ASN A 445 2.89 17.25 13.45
CA ASN A 445 1.83 16.29 13.79
C ASN A 445 0.62 16.35 12.86
N LYS A 446 0.38 17.51 12.21
CA LYS A 446 -0.74 17.69 11.29
C LYS A 446 -0.47 17.06 9.92
N HIS A 447 0.77 17.06 9.45
CA HIS A 447 1.09 16.75 8.05
C HIS A 447 1.94 15.49 7.86
N ILE A 448 2.52 14.90 8.90
CA ILE A 448 3.33 13.68 8.78
C ILE A 448 2.51 12.43 8.40
N GLY A 449 1.22 12.38 8.76
CA GLY A 449 0.39 11.18 8.66
C GLY A 449 -0.10 10.81 7.25
N GLY A 450 0.38 11.44 6.18
CA GLY A 450 -0.12 11.21 4.83
C GLY A 450 0.08 9.77 4.34
N VAL A 451 1.25 9.16 4.61
CA VAL A 451 1.50 7.75 4.29
C VAL A 451 0.62 6.81 5.11
N ASP A 452 0.45 7.06 6.41
CA ASP A 452 -0.46 6.29 7.27
C ASP A 452 -1.92 6.35 6.78
N LEU A 453 -2.37 7.52 6.31
CA LEU A 453 -3.70 7.67 5.72
C LEU A 453 -3.86 6.90 4.41
N HIS A 454 -2.80 6.80 3.60
CA HIS A 454 -2.80 5.97 2.41
C HIS A 454 -2.87 4.48 2.78
N ASP A 455 -2.02 4.03 3.71
CA ASP A 455 -1.98 2.63 4.14
C ASP A 455 -3.29 2.20 4.81
N ASN A 456 -3.90 3.08 5.62
CA ASN A 456 -5.24 2.87 6.16
C ASN A 456 -6.29 2.71 5.05
N GLY A 457 -6.24 3.57 4.03
CA GLY A 457 -7.11 3.46 2.86
C GLY A 457 -6.97 2.10 2.16
N VAL A 458 -5.74 1.63 1.96
CA VAL A 458 -5.49 0.30 1.37
C VAL A 458 -6.00 -0.82 2.29
N ALA A 459 -5.76 -0.71 3.59
CA ALA A 459 -6.13 -1.73 4.58
C ALA A 459 -7.66 -1.92 4.72
N ASN A 460 -8.46 -0.85 4.59
CA ASN A 460 -9.92 -0.90 4.79
C ASN A 460 -10.62 -1.93 3.89
N TYR A 461 -10.17 -2.08 2.64
CA TYR A 461 -10.78 -2.98 1.67
C TYR A 461 -9.73 -3.77 0.88
N ARG A 462 -8.64 -4.19 1.54
CA ARG A 462 -7.53 -4.88 0.87
C ARG A 462 -8.03 -6.12 0.11
N ILE A 463 -7.62 -6.26 -1.16
CA ILE A 463 -7.93 -7.43 -2.00
C ILE A 463 -7.60 -8.72 -1.22
N SER A 464 -8.58 -9.61 -1.09
CA SER A 464 -8.47 -10.78 -0.21
C SER A 464 -8.01 -12.04 -0.93
N VAL A 465 -8.06 -12.06 -2.26
CA VAL A 465 -7.58 -13.20 -3.07
C VAL A 465 -6.07 -13.29 -2.92
N MET A 466 -5.59 -14.43 -2.43
CA MET A 466 -4.18 -14.72 -2.21
C MET A 466 -3.56 -15.39 -3.44
N GLY A 467 -2.29 -15.13 -3.69
CA GLY A 467 -1.47 -15.75 -4.74
C GLY A 467 -0.25 -16.43 -4.13
N LYS A 468 0.28 -17.43 -4.84
CA LYS A 468 1.49 -18.17 -4.42
C LYS A 468 2.77 -17.50 -4.91
N LYS A 469 2.68 -16.72 -6.00
CA LYS A 469 3.80 -15.91 -6.48
C LYS A 469 4.19 -14.87 -5.44
N TRP A 470 5.47 -14.79 -5.09
CA TRP A 470 5.97 -13.89 -4.04
C TRP A 470 5.63 -12.41 -4.29
N TRP A 471 5.50 -12.02 -5.56
CA TRP A 471 5.20 -10.66 -5.99
C TRP A 471 3.69 -10.34 -6.00
N TRP A 472 2.82 -11.35 -5.85
CA TRP A 472 1.37 -11.16 -5.86
C TRP A 472 0.86 -10.13 -4.83
N PRO A 473 1.29 -10.16 -3.55
CA PRO A 473 0.86 -9.17 -2.56
C PRO A 473 1.20 -7.74 -2.98
N LEU A 474 2.35 -7.55 -3.63
CA LEU A 474 2.79 -6.25 -4.12
C LEU A 474 1.95 -5.77 -5.31
N PHE A 475 1.65 -6.67 -6.25
CA PHE A 475 0.75 -6.38 -7.37
C PHE A 475 -0.64 -5.95 -6.90
N VAL A 476 -1.28 -6.73 -6.02
CA VAL A 476 -2.62 -6.37 -5.53
C VAL A 476 -2.59 -5.13 -4.63
N ASN A 477 -1.51 -4.89 -3.88
CA ASN A 477 -1.33 -3.65 -3.13
C ASN A 477 -1.29 -2.43 -4.05
N THR A 478 -0.60 -2.51 -5.20
CA THR A 478 -0.60 -1.42 -6.19
C THR A 478 -1.99 -1.19 -6.81
N VAL A 479 -2.77 -2.25 -7.05
CA VAL A 479 -4.18 -2.12 -7.49
C VAL A 479 -5.00 -1.41 -6.42
N ASP A 480 -4.88 -1.80 -5.15
CA ASP A 480 -5.58 -1.14 -4.04
C ASP A 480 -5.15 0.32 -3.86
N SER A 481 -3.84 0.61 -3.92
CA SER A 481 -3.31 1.99 -3.91
C SER A 481 -3.88 2.83 -5.04
N THR A 482 -4.08 2.25 -6.22
CA THR A 482 -4.70 2.93 -7.36
C THR A 482 -6.15 3.29 -7.07
N ILE A 483 -6.93 2.37 -6.50
CA ILE A 483 -8.31 2.64 -6.10
C ILE A 483 -8.37 3.74 -5.03
N VAL A 484 -7.46 3.73 -4.06
CA VAL A 484 -7.36 4.78 -3.03
C VAL A 484 -7.04 6.13 -3.66
N ASN A 485 -6.09 6.20 -4.59
CA ASN A 485 -5.75 7.42 -5.32
C ASN A 485 -6.94 7.95 -6.14
N CYS A 486 -7.63 7.06 -6.88
CA CYS A 486 -8.82 7.42 -7.65
C CYS A 486 -9.93 7.98 -6.76
N TRP A 487 -10.19 7.33 -5.62
CA TRP A 487 -11.19 7.77 -4.66
C TRP A 487 -10.86 9.13 -4.05
N LYS A 488 -9.59 9.36 -3.70
CA LYS A 488 -9.13 10.66 -3.17
C LYS A 488 -9.29 11.77 -4.20
N LEU A 489 -8.91 11.53 -5.46
CA LEU A 489 -9.12 12.49 -6.55
C LEU A 489 -10.60 12.78 -6.77
N TYR A 490 -11.45 11.76 -6.83
CA TYR A 490 -12.90 11.92 -6.99
C TYR A 490 -13.49 12.83 -5.90
N ASN A 491 -13.16 12.56 -4.63
CA ASN A 491 -13.66 13.35 -3.50
C ASN A 491 -13.01 14.73 -3.37
N LYS A 492 -11.91 14.99 -4.09
CA LYS A 492 -11.21 16.27 -4.11
C LYS A 492 -11.82 17.23 -5.13
N VAL A 493 -12.25 16.72 -6.28
CA VAL A 493 -12.81 17.52 -7.38
C VAL A 493 -14.34 17.60 -7.37
N ASN A 494 -15.03 16.71 -6.65
CA ASN A 494 -16.49 16.71 -6.57
C ASN A 494 -16.98 17.22 -5.21
N ASN A 495 -18.04 18.04 -5.23
CA ASN A 495 -18.70 18.52 -4.01
C ASN A 495 -19.40 17.39 -3.23
N ASN A 496 -20.02 16.45 -3.94
CA ASN A 496 -20.71 15.30 -3.35
C ASN A 496 -19.72 14.15 -3.14
N LYS A 497 -19.13 14.10 -1.94
CA LYS A 497 -18.19 13.04 -1.57
C LYS A 497 -18.91 11.70 -1.42
N ILE A 498 -18.24 10.63 -1.81
CA ILE A 498 -18.72 9.26 -1.63
C ILE A 498 -17.78 8.46 -0.73
N SER A 499 -18.32 7.43 -0.08
CA SER A 499 -17.51 6.54 0.74
C SER A 499 -16.55 5.73 -0.14
N GLN A 500 -15.43 5.28 0.44
CA GLN A 500 -14.50 4.42 -0.29
C GLN A 500 -15.14 3.10 -0.72
N LEU A 501 -16.06 2.55 0.09
CA LEU A 501 -16.82 1.35 -0.26
C LEU A 501 -17.68 1.55 -1.50
N ASP A 502 -18.43 2.65 -1.56
CA ASP A 502 -19.29 2.97 -2.71
C ASP A 502 -18.46 3.20 -3.97
N PHE A 503 -17.32 3.89 -3.85
CA PHE A 503 -16.39 4.11 -4.96
C PHE A 503 -15.85 2.78 -5.51
N LYS A 504 -15.33 1.93 -4.61
CA LYS A 504 -14.75 0.63 -4.97
C LYS A 504 -15.79 -0.35 -5.51
N SER A 505 -16.97 -0.41 -4.89
CA SER A 505 -18.05 -1.29 -5.32
C SER A 505 -18.61 -0.88 -6.68
N TYR A 506 -18.72 0.42 -6.96
CA TYR A 506 -19.11 0.93 -8.27
C TYR A 506 -18.20 0.42 -9.37
N ILE A 507 -16.87 0.53 -9.19
CA ILE A 507 -15.88 0.05 -10.15
C ILE A 507 -16.02 -1.46 -10.35
N ALA A 508 -16.02 -2.24 -9.26
CA ALA A 508 -16.11 -3.69 -9.32
C ALA A 508 -17.37 -4.17 -10.05
N VAL A 509 -18.54 -3.62 -9.70
CA VAL A 509 -19.82 -4.02 -10.32
C VAL A 509 -19.86 -3.65 -11.79
N ARG A 510 -19.37 -2.47 -12.18
CA ARG A 510 -19.35 -2.06 -13.59
C ARG A 510 -18.41 -2.92 -14.43
N LEU A 511 -17.23 -3.24 -13.90
CA LEU A 511 -16.30 -4.14 -14.58
C LEU A 511 -16.89 -5.55 -14.70
N LEU A 512 -17.51 -6.11 -13.65
CA LEU A 512 -18.16 -7.43 -13.70
C LEU A 512 -19.30 -7.52 -14.73
N GLN A 513 -19.90 -6.38 -15.08
CA GLN A 513 -20.98 -6.28 -16.06
C GLN A 513 -20.48 -6.12 -17.50
N LEU A 514 -19.16 -6.01 -17.74
CA LEU A 514 -18.59 -6.04 -19.08
C LEU A 514 -18.86 -7.41 -19.72
N ARG A 515 -19.58 -7.38 -20.85
CA ARG A 515 -20.07 -8.58 -21.52
C ARG A 515 -19.01 -9.18 -22.43
N THR A 516 -18.36 -10.25 -21.94
CA THR A 516 -17.54 -11.09 -22.82
C THR A 516 -18.37 -11.56 -24.01
N THR A 517 -17.84 -11.36 -25.22
CA THR A 517 -18.44 -11.87 -26.46
C THR A 517 -18.62 -13.38 -26.46
N VAL A 518 -17.97 -14.07 -25.51
CA VAL A 518 -18.12 -15.49 -25.17
C VAL A 518 -19.09 -15.68 -23.99
N ALA A 519 -20.25 -15.03 -24.03
CA ALA A 519 -21.28 -15.29 -23.04
C ALA A 519 -21.73 -16.75 -23.15
N ARG A 520 -21.58 -17.49 -22.05
CA ARG A 520 -22.15 -18.84 -21.87
C ARG A 520 -23.64 -18.76 -22.24
N PRO A 521 -24.20 -19.70 -23.03
CA PRO A 521 -25.64 -19.79 -23.16
C PRO A 521 -26.20 -19.92 -21.74
N LEU A 522 -27.09 -18.99 -21.36
CA LEU A 522 -27.79 -19.05 -20.08
C LEU A 522 -28.40 -20.45 -19.94
N ALA A 523 -27.80 -21.29 -19.08
CA ALA A 523 -28.50 -22.42 -18.52
C ALA A 523 -29.51 -21.81 -17.55
N ILE A 524 -30.72 -21.55 -18.05
CA ILE A 524 -31.84 -21.08 -17.24
C ILE A 524 -32.32 -22.29 -16.45
N ASP A 525 -31.73 -22.48 -15.26
CA ASP A 525 -32.30 -23.29 -14.19
C ASP A 525 -32.68 -22.35 -13.04
N ALA A 526 -33.99 -22.07 -12.96
CA ALA A 526 -34.77 -21.51 -11.84
C ALA A 526 -34.57 -20.01 -11.44
N PRO A 527 -35.62 -19.36 -10.87
CA PRO A 527 -35.81 -17.91 -10.95
C PRO A 527 -35.38 -17.15 -9.68
N ILE A 528 -34.80 -15.97 -9.86
CA ILE A 528 -34.80 -14.90 -8.86
C ILE A 528 -35.82 -13.87 -9.33
N GLU A 529 -36.93 -13.77 -8.60
CA GLU A 529 -37.87 -12.67 -8.69
C GLU A 529 -37.17 -11.36 -8.32
N LEU A 530 -37.17 -10.42 -9.26
CA LEU A 530 -37.34 -8.96 -9.09
C LEU A 530 -36.84 -8.30 -10.37
N ARG A 531 -37.69 -8.32 -11.41
CA ARG A 531 -37.58 -7.38 -12.53
C ARG A 531 -38.92 -6.73 -12.78
N VAL A 532 -38.92 -5.45 -12.43
CA VAL A 532 -39.71 -4.34 -12.97
C VAL A 532 -40.52 -4.73 -14.20
N VAL A 533 -41.83 -4.54 -14.05
CA VAL A 533 -42.90 -4.64 -15.05
C VAL A 533 -42.46 -3.99 -16.37
N GLN A 534 -42.34 -4.80 -17.42
CA GLN A 534 -42.59 -4.34 -18.78
C GLN A 534 -43.77 -5.15 -19.32
N GLU A 535 -44.86 -4.42 -19.54
CA GLU A 535 -46.11 -4.89 -20.11
C GLU A 535 -45.89 -5.48 -21.50
N ASN A 536 -46.08 -6.80 -21.63
CA ASN A 536 -46.53 -7.43 -22.87
C ASN A 536 -47.37 -8.65 -22.47
N ASN A 537 -48.66 -8.41 -22.35
CA ASN A 537 -49.66 -9.28 -21.74
C ASN A 537 -50.11 -10.42 -22.67
N ILE A 538 -49.15 -11.20 -23.21
CA ILE A 538 -49.45 -12.44 -23.93
C ILE A 538 -49.20 -13.60 -22.97
N GLY A 539 -50.28 -14.23 -22.51
CA GLY A 539 -50.22 -15.41 -21.65
C GLY A 539 -49.48 -16.59 -22.31
N HIS A 540 -49.16 -17.61 -21.53
CA HIS A 540 -48.59 -18.85 -22.10
C HIS A 540 -49.68 -19.52 -22.95
N ILE A 541 -49.43 -19.65 -24.26
CA ILE A 541 -50.34 -20.32 -25.21
C ILE A 541 -49.55 -21.45 -25.89
N ILE A 542 -50.19 -22.62 -25.99
CA ILE A 542 -49.62 -23.77 -26.68
C ILE A 542 -50.03 -23.74 -28.16
N LEU A 543 -49.04 -23.77 -29.06
CA LEU A 543 -49.25 -23.77 -30.50
C LEU A 543 -48.64 -25.03 -31.12
N LYS A 544 -49.17 -25.43 -32.28
CA LYS A 544 -48.60 -26.52 -33.08
C LYS A 544 -47.36 -26.00 -33.81
N SER A 545 -46.25 -26.70 -33.65
CA SER A 545 -44.98 -26.44 -34.35
C SER A 545 -44.85 -27.36 -35.56
N GLU A 546 -44.14 -26.88 -36.58
CA GLU A 546 -43.76 -27.66 -37.76
C GLU A 546 -42.71 -28.73 -37.44
N THR A 547 -41.98 -28.56 -36.32
CA THR A 547 -40.93 -29.50 -35.89
C THR A 547 -41.40 -30.35 -34.72
N ARG A 548 -40.96 -31.62 -34.69
CA ARG A 548 -41.25 -32.53 -33.58
C ARG A 548 -40.03 -32.63 -32.65
N ARG A 549 -40.23 -32.38 -31.35
CA ARG A 549 -39.18 -32.51 -30.30
C ARG A 549 -39.72 -33.25 -29.08
N ARG A 550 -38.86 -33.56 -28.11
CA ARG A 550 -39.27 -34.20 -26.85
C ARG A 550 -39.93 -33.18 -25.93
N CYS A 551 -41.03 -33.58 -25.30
CA CYS A 551 -41.70 -32.84 -24.25
C CYS A 551 -40.73 -32.62 -23.07
N ARG A 552 -40.72 -31.43 -22.50
CA ARG A 552 -39.86 -31.10 -21.36
C ARG A 552 -40.25 -31.85 -20.06
N VAL A 553 -41.51 -32.26 -19.92
CA VAL A 553 -42.04 -32.93 -18.72
C VAL A 553 -41.92 -34.44 -18.81
N CYS A 554 -42.52 -35.06 -19.82
CA CYS A 554 -42.59 -36.53 -19.93
C CYS A 554 -41.55 -37.14 -20.88
N HIS A 555 -40.69 -36.32 -21.49
CA HIS A 555 -39.66 -36.71 -22.46
C HIS A 555 -40.14 -37.46 -23.72
N SER A 556 -41.44 -37.68 -23.89
CA SER A 556 -42.05 -38.27 -25.09
C SER A 556 -42.16 -37.25 -26.23
N GLN A 557 -42.27 -37.70 -27.47
CA GLN A 557 -42.32 -36.80 -28.63
C GLN A 557 -43.62 -35.95 -28.65
N THR A 558 -43.48 -34.65 -28.91
CA THR A 558 -44.59 -33.69 -29.09
C THR A 558 -44.32 -32.77 -30.29
N ILE A 559 -45.41 -32.30 -30.89
CA ILE A 559 -45.40 -31.25 -31.93
C ILE A 559 -45.89 -29.92 -31.39
N TYR A 560 -46.25 -29.84 -30.11
CA TYR A 560 -46.77 -28.63 -29.50
C TYR A 560 -45.68 -27.89 -28.72
N LYS A 561 -45.73 -26.57 -28.78
CA LYS A 561 -44.73 -25.66 -28.21
C LYS A 561 -45.41 -24.47 -27.57
N CYS A 562 -44.99 -24.09 -26.36
CA CYS A 562 -45.42 -22.84 -25.75
C CYS A 562 -44.80 -21.67 -26.53
N GLN A 563 -45.62 -20.75 -27.03
CA GLN A 563 -45.16 -19.59 -27.79
C GLN A 563 -44.23 -18.68 -26.98
N ARG A 564 -44.55 -18.48 -25.68
CA ARG A 564 -43.79 -17.61 -24.79
C ARG A 564 -42.45 -18.20 -24.34
N CYS A 565 -42.45 -19.42 -23.82
CA CYS A 565 -41.21 -20.07 -23.32
C CYS A 565 -40.39 -20.74 -24.41
N ASN A 566 -40.94 -20.91 -25.61
CA ASN A 566 -40.32 -21.68 -26.70
C ASN A 566 -40.04 -23.16 -26.34
N VAL A 567 -40.75 -23.71 -25.35
CA VAL A 567 -40.58 -25.08 -24.83
C VAL A 567 -41.60 -26.03 -25.44
N PHE A 568 -41.14 -27.21 -25.85
CA PHE A 568 -41.99 -28.28 -26.37
C PHE A 568 -42.69 -29.02 -25.23
N LEU A 569 -44.02 -29.04 -25.26
CA LEU A 569 -44.88 -29.63 -24.22
C LEU A 569 -46.02 -30.39 -24.88
N HIS A 570 -46.55 -31.44 -24.26
CA HIS A 570 -47.89 -31.91 -24.63
C HIS A 570 -48.94 -30.95 -24.07
N THR A 571 -50.13 -30.93 -24.67
CA THR A 571 -51.27 -30.16 -24.14
C THR A 571 -51.59 -30.54 -22.70
N THR A 572 -51.47 -31.82 -22.35
CA THR A 572 -51.66 -32.34 -20.99
C THR A 572 -50.52 -32.01 -20.02
N CYS A 573 -49.30 -31.81 -20.52
CA CYS A 573 -48.15 -31.43 -19.70
C CYS A 573 -48.00 -29.92 -19.55
N PHE A 574 -48.86 -29.14 -20.22
CA PHE A 574 -48.75 -27.69 -20.28
C PHE A 574 -49.00 -27.01 -18.94
N SER A 575 -50.02 -27.46 -18.19
CA SER A 575 -50.38 -26.98 -16.86
C SER A 575 -49.48 -27.52 -15.74
N THR A 576 -48.70 -28.56 -16.01
CA THR A 576 -47.71 -29.08 -15.05
C THR A 576 -46.38 -28.32 -15.16
N TYR A 577 -46.10 -27.76 -16.33
CA TYR A 577 -44.85 -27.06 -16.61
C TYR A 577 -44.91 -25.55 -16.31
N HIS A 578 -46.07 -24.93 -16.54
CA HIS A 578 -46.36 -23.54 -16.19
C HIS A 578 -47.24 -23.52 -14.95
#